data_AF-W7FKD2-F1
#
_entry.id   AF-W7FKD2-F1
#
_cell.length_a   1.000
_cell.length_b   1.000
_cell.length_c   1.000
_cell.angle_alpha   90.00
_cell.angle_beta   90.00
_cell.angle_gamma   90.00
#
_symmetry.space_group_name_H-M   'P 1'
#
loop_
_entity.id
_entity.type
_entity.pdbx_description
1 polymer ?
#
loop_
_entity_poly.entity_id
_entity_poly.type
_entity_poly.pdbx_seq_one_letter_code
_entity_poly.pdbx_strand_id
1 'polypeptide(L)'
;MNHANRVSPNNIEDIRMGGVKIKKYLMLPINKFTFENMSKRNYPHPPVGLMNLGNTCYLNSLLQALYSTVSFIVNLFLFKINETNNKVRTVPNYEIYKSQMHQENTNSELDYFLEEIKSFFKNMLTTDKSYISADRVLNMLPVELNNRNQQDVTEVFRYIFDKLGGSEKEFLRLIFSGVVIQKVQCQKCLFISKKKEIIHDLSFPVPISTNEKLSIQRFFDTFIQKEKIYGNNKYKCSRCNKKRNALKWNEIISPPCHLILILNR
;
A
#
# COMPACT_ATOMS: atom_id res chain seq x y z
N MET A 1 -51.27 9.84 -7.24
CA MET A 1 -50.26 10.56 -6.42
C MET A 1 -49.26 9.55 -5.89
N ASN A 2 -48.07 9.58 -6.48
CA ASN A 2 -46.75 9.11 -6.02
C ASN A 2 -46.57 7.64 -5.60
N HIS A 3 -46.56 6.75 -6.61
CA HIS A 3 -45.72 5.55 -6.61
C HIS A 3 -44.25 5.97 -6.85
N ALA A 4 -43.45 5.99 -5.78
CA ALA A 4 -42.00 6.14 -5.90
C ALA A 4 -41.37 4.77 -6.17
N ASN A 5 -40.92 4.57 -7.41
CA ASN A 5 -40.09 3.45 -7.85
C ASN A 5 -38.83 3.36 -6.98
N ARG A 6 -38.67 2.26 -6.24
CA ARG A 6 -37.40 1.89 -5.62
C ARG A 6 -36.46 1.43 -6.74
N VAL A 7 -35.52 2.29 -7.11
CA VAL A 7 -34.41 1.94 -7.98
C VAL A 7 -33.48 0.98 -7.22
N SER A 8 -33.41 -0.27 -7.68
CA SER A 8 -32.44 -1.26 -7.23
C SER A 8 -31.01 -0.74 -7.43
N PRO A 9 -30.09 -0.89 -6.47
CA PRO A 9 -28.71 -0.47 -6.67
C PRO A 9 -28.00 -1.44 -7.62
N ASN A 10 -27.92 -1.06 -8.89
CA ASN A 10 -26.93 -1.41 -9.91
C ASN A 10 -26.38 -2.84 -9.93
N ASN A 11 -27.01 -3.67 -10.75
CA ASN A 11 -26.31 -4.70 -11.54
C ASN A 11 -25.26 -4.01 -12.42
N ILE A 12 -23.98 -4.07 -12.05
CA ILE A 12 -22.90 -3.55 -12.90
C ILE A 12 -22.53 -4.64 -13.91
N GLU A 13 -23.23 -4.66 -15.04
CA GLU A 13 -22.92 -5.52 -16.19
C GLU A 13 -21.44 -5.41 -16.62
N ASP A 14 -20.91 -6.53 -17.11
CA ASP A 14 -19.52 -6.70 -17.53
C ASP A 14 -19.14 -5.77 -18.68
N ILE A 15 -18.06 -5.00 -18.51
CA ILE A 15 -17.48 -4.23 -19.62
C ILE A 15 -16.55 -5.18 -20.39
N ARG A 16 -16.97 -5.57 -21.61
CA ARG A 16 -16.14 -6.32 -22.54
C ARG A 16 -15.29 -5.35 -23.37
N MET A 17 -13.98 -5.36 -23.17
CA MET A 17 -13.02 -4.90 -24.18
C MET A 17 -12.09 -6.06 -24.55
N GLY A 18 -12.09 -6.47 -25.81
CA GLY A 18 -11.08 -7.38 -26.37
C GLY A 18 -11.12 -8.84 -25.88
N GLY A 19 -12.26 -9.35 -25.39
CA GLY A 19 -12.42 -10.77 -25.10
C GLY A 19 -11.73 -11.29 -23.82
N VAL A 20 -11.08 -10.42 -23.04
CA VAL A 20 -10.49 -10.78 -21.74
C VAL A 20 -11.48 -10.41 -20.63
N LYS A 21 -11.91 -11.40 -19.83
CA LYS A 21 -12.67 -11.15 -18.59
C LYS A 21 -11.76 -10.46 -17.57
N ILE A 22 -11.89 -9.14 -17.43
CA ILE A 22 -11.23 -8.40 -16.35
C ILE A 22 -11.97 -8.73 -15.05
N LYS A 23 -11.27 -9.32 -14.06
CA LYS A 23 -11.84 -9.47 -12.72
C LYS A 23 -12.09 -8.08 -12.14
N LYS A 24 -13.35 -7.69 -11.98
CA LYS A 24 -13.72 -6.48 -11.22
C LYS A 24 -13.41 -6.73 -9.75
N TYR A 25 -12.34 -6.13 -9.25
CA TYR A 25 -12.13 -6.02 -7.80
C TYR A 25 -13.10 -4.96 -7.26
N LEU A 26 -13.69 -5.24 -6.10
CA LEU A 26 -14.71 -4.35 -5.53
C LEU A 26 -14.02 -3.07 -5.04
N MET A 27 -14.21 -1.99 -5.78
CA MET A 27 -13.97 -0.64 -5.28
C MET A 27 -15.28 -0.15 -4.70
N LEU A 28 -15.39 -0.10 -3.37
CA LEU A 28 -16.58 0.46 -2.74
C LEU A 28 -16.64 1.96 -3.04
N PRO A 29 -17.77 2.48 -3.54
CA PRO A 29 -17.94 3.91 -3.66
C PRO A 29 -17.88 4.53 -2.25
N ILE A 30 -17.06 5.57 -2.08
CA ILE A 30 -16.97 6.31 -0.81
C ILE A 30 -18.28 7.09 -0.64
N ASN A 31 -19.22 6.52 0.10
CA ASN A 31 -20.46 7.22 0.44
C ASN A 31 -20.22 8.17 1.62
N LYS A 32 -20.08 9.47 1.31
CA LYS A 32 -19.88 10.52 2.33
C LYS A 32 -21.06 10.68 3.28
N PHE A 33 -22.28 10.33 2.85
CA PHE A 33 -23.49 10.43 3.67
C PHE A 33 -23.43 9.54 4.92
N THR A 34 -22.81 8.36 4.82
CA THR A 34 -22.66 7.44 5.95
C THR A 34 -21.63 7.96 6.97
N PHE A 35 -20.62 8.70 6.52
CA PHE A 35 -19.58 9.28 7.36
C PHE A 35 -20.10 10.46 8.20
N GLU A 36 -20.96 11.29 7.62
CA GLU A 36 -21.55 12.45 8.28
C GLU A 36 -22.55 12.08 9.40
N ASN A 37 -23.12 10.87 9.33
CA ASN A 37 -24.13 10.38 10.28
C ASN A 37 -23.59 9.36 11.30
N MET A 38 -22.29 9.08 11.32
CA MET A 38 -21.67 8.17 12.29
C MET A 38 -21.55 8.83 13.66
N SER A 39 -22.50 8.54 14.57
CA SER A 39 -22.38 8.92 15.98
C SER A 39 -21.50 7.93 16.74
N LYS A 40 -20.60 8.46 17.60
CA LYS A 40 -19.51 7.73 18.29
C LYS A 40 -19.91 6.50 19.14
N ARG A 41 -21.20 6.19 19.35
CA ARG A 41 -21.61 5.34 20.48
C ARG A 41 -22.27 4.01 20.18
N ASN A 42 -22.78 3.75 18.98
CA ASN A 42 -23.46 2.48 18.69
C ASN A 42 -22.96 1.87 17.38
N TYR A 43 -21.69 1.51 17.31
CA TYR A 43 -21.24 0.60 16.27
C TYR A 43 -21.67 -0.81 16.68
N PRO A 44 -22.47 -1.53 15.86
CA PRO A 44 -22.81 -2.93 16.14
C PRO A 44 -21.56 -3.82 16.25
N HIS A 45 -20.44 -3.37 15.68
CA HIS A 45 -19.12 -3.97 15.81
C HIS A 45 -18.14 -2.85 16.17
N PRO A 46 -17.84 -2.61 17.47
CA PRO A 46 -16.88 -1.58 17.86
C PRO A 46 -15.48 -1.91 17.31
N PRO A 47 -14.68 -0.90 16.93
CA PRO A 47 -13.33 -1.15 16.45
C PRO A 47 -12.48 -1.84 17.54
N VAL A 48 -11.86 -2.95 17.17
CA VAL A 48 -11.02 -3.76 18.06
C VAL A 48 -9.65 -3.12 18.21
N GLY A 49 -9.18 -2.94 19.44
CA GLY A 49 -7.84 -2.43 19.74
C GLY A 49 -6.73 -3.47 19.52
N LEU A 50 -5.47 -3.02 19.51
CA LEU A 50 -4.30 -3.90 19.43
C LEU A 50 -3.41 -3.73 20.65
N MET A 51 -3.04 -4.84 21.28
CA MET A 51 -2.14 -4.88 22.42
C MET A 51 -0.73 -4.42 22.00
N ASN A 52 -0.12 -3.52 22.76
CA ASN A 52 1.28 -3.14 22.55
C ASN A 52 2.19 -4.17 23.22
N LEU A 53 3.00 -4.87 22.43
CA LEU A 53 3.93 -5.93 22.86
C LEU A 53 5.32 -5.40 23.25
N GLY A 54 5.44 -4.07 23.46
CA GLY A 54 6.69 -3.36 23.73
C GLY A 54 7.24 -2.72 22.46
N ASN A 55 7.20 -1.38 22.39
CA ASN A 55 7.61 -0.57 21.23
C ASN A 55 7.03 -1.03 19.87
N THR A 56 5.85 -1.65 19.87
CA THR A 56 5.20 -2.19 18.65
C THR A 56 4.03 -1.33 18.15
N CYS A 57 3.93 -0.10 18.64
CA CYS A 57 2.87 0.82 18.21
C CYS A 57 2.98 1.20 16.72
N TYR A 58 4.18 1.12 16.13
CA TYR A 58 4.38 1.27 14.70
C TYR A 58 3.60 0.18 13.91
N LEU A 59 3.63 -1.07 14.37
CA LEU A 59 2.93 -2.18 13.74
C LEU A 59 1.42 -2.08 13.98
N ASN A 60 1.03 -1.76 15.22
CA ASN A 60 -0.38 -1.63 15.56
C ASN A 60 -1.07 -0.53 14.75
N SER A 61 -0.43 0.63 14.59
CA SER A 61 -0.98 1.73 13.80
C SER A 61 -1.09 1.36 12.31
N LEU A 62 -0.10 0.67 11.76
CA LEU A 62 -0.13 0.17 10.39
C LEU A 62 -1.24 -0.86 10.17
N LEU A 63 -1.35 -1.87 11.03
CA LEU A 63 -2.37 -2.91 10.91
C LEU A 63 -3.78 -2.32 11.00
N GLN A 64 -4.00 -1.33 11.88
CA GLN A 64 -5.27 -0.62 11.96
C GLN A 64 -5.57 0.19 10.69
N ALA A 65 -4.57 0.84 10.09
CA ALA A 65 -4.73 1.58 8.83
C ALA A 65 -5.06 0.64 7.65
N LEU A 66 -4.37 -0.49 7.55
CA LEU A 66 -4.66 -1.54 6.55
C LEU A 66 -6.05 -2.12 6.77
N TYR A 67 -6.41 -2.45 8.01
CA TYR A 67 -7.74 -2.95 8.37
C TYR A 67 -8.87 -1.98 8.00
N SER A 68 -8.64 -0.69 8.21
CA SER A 68 -9.60 0.37 7.88
C SER A 68 -9.73 0.60 6.36
N THR A 69 -8.81 0.06 5.56
CA THR A 69 -8.87 0.14 4.11
C THR A 69 -9.78 -0.97 3.59
N VAL A 70 -11.09 -0.69 3.53
CA VAL A 70 -12.12 -1.71 3.19
C VAL A 70 -11.82 -2.42 1.85
N SER A 71 -11.42 -1.67 0.82
CA SER A 71 -11.02 -2.27 -0.46
C SER A 71 -9.87 -3.25 -0.30
N PHE A 72 -8.90 -2.98 0.59
CA PHE A 72 -7.82 -3.93 0.86
C PHE A 72 -8.35 -5.17 1.56
N ILE A 73 -9.12 -5.03 2.63
CA ILE A 73 -9.66 -6.17 3.39
C ILE A 73 -10.57 -7.06 2.55
N VAL A 74 -11.52 -6.48 1.81
CA VAL A 74 -12.41 -7.24 0.94
C VAL A 74 -11.60 -8.02 -0.10
N ASN A 75 -10.67 -7.35 -0.78
CA ASN A 75 -9.88 -8.01 -1.80
C ASN A 75 -8.90 -9.01 -1.21
N LEU A 76 -8.36 -8.80 -0.01
CA LEU A 76 -7.52 -9.76 0.72
C LEU A 76 -8.26 -11.07 0.98
N PHE A 77 -9.53 -11.02 1.40
CA PHE A 77 -10.33 -12.24 1.64
C PHE A 77 -10.85 -12.90 0.36
N LEU A 78 -11.16 -12.11 -0.68
CA LEU A 78 -11.52 -12.65 -1.99
C LEU A 78 -10.31 -13.21 -2.75
N PHE A 79 -9.10 -12.78 -2.37
CA PHE A 79 -7.87 -13.21 -2.99
C PHE A 79 -7.53 -14.65 -2.61
N LYS A 80 -7.78 -15.55 -3.56
CA LYS A 80 -7.19 -16.87 -3.60
C LYS A 80 -5.81 -16.75 -4.23
N ILE A 81 -4.76 -17.13 -3.50
CA ILE A 81 -3.51 -17.53 -4.15
C ILE A 81 -3.86 -18.73 -5.02
N ASN A 82 -3.25 -18.81 -6.22
CA ASN A 82 -3.40 -19.97 -7.11
C ASN A 82 -3.33 -21.25 -6.27
N GLU A 83 -4.42 -22.02 -6.23
CA GLU A 83 -4.54 -23.25 -5.45
C GLU A 83 -3.47 -24.24 -5.92
N THR A 84 -2.29 -24.20 -5.31
CA THR A 84 -1.44 -25.39 -5.24
C THR A 84 -2.02 -26.21 -4.09
N ASN A 85 -2.33 -27.48 -4.34
CA ASN A 85 -3.05 -28.39 -3.45
C ASN A 85 -2.34 -28.73 -2.11
N ASN A 86 -1.42 -27.88 -1.64
CA ASN A 86 -0.76 -28.06 -0.37
C ASN A 86 -1.55 -27.36 0.72
N LYS A 87 -2.39 -28.14 1.42
CA LYS A 87 -3.01 -27.72 2.69
C LYS A 87 -1.89 -27.29 3.65
N VAL A 88 -1.69 -25.98 3.80
CA VAL A 88 -0.81 -25.42 4.83
C VAL A 88 -1.40 -25.82 6.17
N ARG A 89 -0.75 -26.77 6.86
CA ARG A 89 -1.08 -27.09 8.26
C ARG A 89 -0.77 -25.84 9.07
N THR A 90 -1.71 -25.39 9.89
CA THR A 90 -1.49 -24.32 10.87
C THR A 90 -0.37 -24.75 11.82
N VAL A 91 0.86 -24.30 11.57
CA VAL A 91 1.99 -24.53 12.46
C VAL A 91 1.99 -23.41 13.50
N PRO A 92 2.06 -23.69 14.81
CA PRO A 92 1.96 -22.66 15.85
C PRO A 92 3.14 -21.66 15.88
N ASN A 93 4.25 -21.95 15.20
CA ASN A 93 5.48 -21.18 15.30
C ASN A 93 6.15 -21.01 13.92
N TYR A 94 6.34 -19.76 13.51
CA TYR A 94 6.97 -19.39 12.24
C TYR A 94 8.42 -19.87 12.14
N GLU A 95 9.17 -19.88 13.24
CA GLU A 95 10.55 -20.41 13.25
C GLU A 95 10.59 -21.93 13.04
N ILE A 96 9.58 -22.64 13.53
CA ILE A 96 9.43 -24.09 13.30
C ILE A 96 9.04 -24.36 11.84
N TYR A 97 8.13 -23.56 11.27
CA TYR A 97 7.79 -23.63 9.85
C TYR A 97 9.04 -23.39 8.96
N LYS A 98 9.83 -22.35 9.29
CA LYS A 98 11.06 -22.00 8.56
C LYS A 98 12.16 -23.05 8.67
N SER A 99 12.29 -23.72 9.82
CA SER A 99 13.28 -24.78 10.05
C SER A 99 12.88 -26.14 9.46
N GLN A 100 11.59 -26.41 9.31
CA GLN A 100 11.07 -27.64 8.68
C GLN A 100 11.10 -27.60 7.15
N MET A 101 11.24 -26.42 6.55
CA MET A 101 11.32 -26.21 5.09
C MET A 101 12.79 -26.09 4.66
N HIS A 102 13.47 -27.24 4.49
CA HIS A 102 14.77 -27.24 3.81
C HIS A 102 14.57 -26.95 2.30
N GLN A 103 15.14 -25.83 1.85
CA GLN A 103 15.28 -25.32 0.47
C GLN A 103 14.05 -24.68 -0.22
N GLU A 104 14.20 -23.36 -0.45
CA GLU A 104 13.75 -22.54 -1.59
C GLU A 104 12.40 -22.85 -2.23
N ASN A 105 11.29 -22.66 -1.52
CA ASN A 105 10.01 -22.40 -2.18
C ASN A 105 9.40 -21.09 -1.66
N THR A 106 9.86 -19.98 -2.25
CA THR A 106 9.41 -18.60 -1.94
C THR A 106 7.90 -18.45 -1.96
N ASN A 107 7.21 -19.21 -2.83
CA ASN A 107 5.75 -19.24 -2.89
C ASN A 107 5.12 -19.76 -1.58
N SER A 108 5.69 -20.80 -0.96
CA SER A 108 5.16 -21.37 0.28
C SER A 108 5.29 -20.44 1.48
N GLU A 109 6.31 -19.57 1.49
CA GLU A 109 6.50 -18.55 2.54
C GLU A 109 5.50 -17.39 2.39
N LEU A 110 5.30 -16.91 1.15
CA LEU A 110 4.30 -15.89 0.83
C LEU A 110 2.88 -16.38 1.17
N ASP A 111 2.59 -17.65 0.90
CA ASP A 111 1.29 -18.26 1.19
C ASP A 111 1.01 -18.28 2.70
N TYR A 112 2.00 -18.71 3.51
CA TYR A 112 1.89 -18.70 4.96
C TYR A 112 1.70 -17.27 5.51
N PHE A 113 2.46 -16.29 4.97
CA PHE A 113 2.32 -14.88 5.35
C PHE A 113 0.93 -14.33 5.06
N LEU A 114 0.41 -14.59 3.87
CA LEU A 114 -0.94 -14.17 3.51
C LEU A 114 -1.99 -14.77 4.45
N GLU A 115 -1.91 -16.08 4.72
CA GLU A 115 -2.91 -16.76 5.56
C GLU A 115 -2.87 -16.28 7.01
N GLU A 116 -1.69 -15.96 7.56
CA GLU A 116 -1.61 -15.34 8.90
C GLU A 116 -2.20 -13.92 8.92
N ILE A 117 -1.93 -13.10 7.90
CA ILE A 117 -2.55 -11.77 7.78
C ILE A 117 -4.08 -11.88 7.66
N LYS A 118 -4.60 -12.83 6.86
CA LYS A 118 -6.04 -13.11 6.77
C LYS A 118 -6.62 -13.57 8.11
N SER A 119 -5.94 -14.50 8.78
CA SER A 119 -6.34 -15.02 10.10
C SER A 119 -6.42 -13.90 11.12
N PHE A 120 -5.41 -13.02 11.14
CA PHE A 120 -5.36 -11.86 12.01
C PHE A 120 -6.54 -10.89 11.77
N PHE A 121 -6.78 -10.48 10.52
CA PHE A 121 -7.90 -9.58 10.22
C PHE A 121 -9.26 -10.24 10.40
N LYS A 122 -9.37 -11.56 10.21
CA LYS A 122 -10.58 -12.32 10.53
C LYS A 122 -10.85 -12.25 12.03
N ASN A 123 -9.82 -12.43 12.85
CA ASN A 123 -9.94 -12.31 14.30
C ASN A 123 -10.38 -10.89 14.71
N MET A 124 -9.83 -9.84 14.08
CA MET A 124 -10.30 -8.46 14.30
C MET A 124 -11.78 -8.26 13.94
N LEU A 125 -12.30 -8.96 12.92
CA LEU A 125 -13.71 -8.86 12.50
C LEU A 125 -14.66 -9.61 13.43
N THR A 126 -14.23 -10.76 13.96
CA THR A 126 -15.14 -11.69 14.64
C THR A 126 -15.01 -11.69 16.16
N THR A 127 -13.97 -11.08 16.72
CA THR A 127 -13.74 -11.12 18.16
C THR A 127 -14.70 -10.22 18.94
N ASP A 128 -15.07 -10.71 20.11
CA ASP A 128 -15.90 -10.06 21.12
C ASP A 128 -15.04 -9.24 22.10
N LYS A 129 -13.70 -9.36 22.00
CA LYS A 129 -12.75 -8.68 22.87
C LYS A 129 -12.56 -7.23 22.44
N SER A 130 -12.32 -6.35 23.42
CA SER A 130 -11.96 -4.95 23.15
C SER A 130 -10.59 -4.79 22.50
N TYR A 131 -9.72 -5.79 22.59
CA TYR A 131 -8.42 -5.82 21.91
C TYR A 131 -7.93 -7.24 21.62
N ILE A 132 -7.01 -7.36 20.65
CA ILE A 132 -6.28 -8.59 20.32
C ILE A 132 -4.77 -8.36 20.29
N SER A 133 -4.00 -9.46 20.25
CA SER A 133 -2.55 -9.44 20.11
C SER A 133 -2.14 -9.62 18.65
N ALA A 134 -1.12 -8.88 18.21
CA ALA A 134 -0.48 -9.01 16.89
C ALA A 134 0.83 -9.83 16.95
N ASP A 135 1.02 -10.65 17.99
CA ASP A 135 2.28 -11.38 18.25
C ASP A 135 2.67 -12.30 17.09
N ARG A 136 1.71 -12.98 16.47
CA ARG A 136 2.00 -13.85 15.31
C ARG A 136 2.52 -13.04 14.13
N VAL A 137 1.85 -11.93 13.80
CA VAL A 137 2.27 -11.04 12.71
C VAL A 137 3.65 -10.43 13.01
N LEU A 138 3.86 -10.01 14.25
CA LEU A 138 5.15 -9.48 14.71
C LEU A 138 6.28 -10.50 14.56
N ASN A 139 6.04 -11.76 14.92
CA ASN A 139 7.02 -12.84 14.82
C ASN A 139 7.34 -13.26 13.37
N MET A 140 6.57 -12.81 12.40
CA MET A 140 6.84 -13.02 10.97
C MET A 140 7.72 -11.92 10.37
N LEU A 141 7.84 -10.79 11.07
CA LEU A 141 8.75 -9.73 10.67
C LEU A 141 10.21 -10.18 10.83
N PRO A 142 11.12 -9.68 9.99
CA PRO A 142 12.53 -9.99 10.10
C PRO A 142 13.09 -9.36 11.39
N VAL A 143 14.21 -9.88 11.88
CA VAL A 143 14.78 -9.51 13.20
C VAL A 143 15.06 -8.02 13.29
N GLU A 144 15.43 -7.39 12.18
CA GLU A 144 15.68 -5.95 12.07
C GLU A 144 14.43 -5.11 12.41
N LEU A 145 13.25 -5.62 12.07
CA LEU A 145 11.96 -4.98 12.34
C LEU A 145 11.33 -5.47 13.66
N ASN A 146 11.75 -6.62 14.18
CA ASN A 146 11.29 -7.21 15.44
C ASN A 146 12.41 -7.30 16.49
N ASN A 147 13.02 -6.15 16.82
CA ASN A 147 14.14 -6.04 17.78
C ASN A 147 13.74 -5.34 19.09
N ARG A 148 12.45 -5.21 19.38
CA ARG A 148 11.88 -4.47 20.53
C ARG A 148 12.24 -2.98 20.60
N ASN A 149 12.82 -2.41 19.54
CA ASN A 149 13.00 -0.98 19.38
C ASN A 149 11.85 -0.39 18.56
N GLN A 150 11.66 0.92 18.67
CA GLN A 150 10.73 1.64 17.80
C GLN A 150 11.24 1.61 16.36
N GLN A 151 10.35 1.28 15.42
CA GLN A 151 10.67 1.20 13.99
C GLN A 151 9.96 2.30 13.18
N ASP A 152 10.50 2.59 12.00
CA ASP A 152 9.79 3.37 10.98
C ASP A 152 8.69 2.50 10.36
N VAL A 153 7.45 2.97 10.48
CA VAL A 153 6.27 2.30 9.93
C VAL A 153 6.36 2.09 8.41
N THR A 154 7.11 2.95 7.72
CA THR A 154 7.31 2.90 6.27
C THR A 154 8.02 1.62 5.84
N GLU A 155 9.05 1.22 6.57
CA GLU A 155 9.83 0.02 6.25
C GLU A 155 8.99 -1.23 6.46
N VAL A 156 8.24 -1.25 7.56
CA VAL A 156 7.32 -2.34 7.91
C VAL A 156 6.19 -2.44 6.88
N PHE A 157 5.64 -1.31 6.42
CA PHE A 157 4.65 -1.31 5.34
C PHE A 157 5.22 -1.90 4.05
N ARG A 158 6.41 -1.48 3.63
CA ARG A 158 7.05 -2.00 2.41
C ARG A 158 7.34 -3.49 2.53
N TYR A 159 7.78 -3.96 3.70
CA TYR A 159 8.00 -5.38 3.96
C TYR A 159 6.69 -6.18 3.86
N ILE A 160 5.63 -5.76 4.56
CA ILE A 160 4.32 -6.43 4.51
C ILE A 160 3.78 -6.43 3.07
N PHE A 161 3.89 -5.31 2.36
CA PHE A 161 3.43 -5.19 0.99
C PHE A 161 4.16 -6.16 0.04
N ASP A 162 5.49 -6.26 0.15
CA ASP A 162 6.29 -7.21 -0.62
C ASP A 162 5.96 -8.66 -0.27
N LYS A 163 5.79 -8.98 1.02
CA LYS A 163 5.40 -10.32 1.48
C LYS A 163 3.96 -10.72 1.14
N LEU A 164 3.10 -9.77 0.81
CA LEU A 164 1.80 -10.05 0.20
C LEU A 164 1.88 -10.24 -1.33
N GLY A 165 3.08 -10.17 -1.91
CA GLY A 165 3.39 -10.36 -3.32
C GLY A 165 3.48 -9.08 -4.14
N GLY A 166 3.53 -7.91 -3.50
CA GLY A 166 3.88 -6.63 -4.12
C GLY A 166 3.01 -6.22 -5.32
N SER A 167 3.62 -5.49 -6.26
CA SER A 167 2.98 -5.04 -7.51
C SER A 167 2.56 -6.19 -8.45
N GLU A 168 3.09 -7.39 -8.25
CA GLU A 168 2.74 -8.57 -9.04
C GLU A 168 1.31 -9.02 -8.75
N LYS A 169 0.82 -8.82 -7.52
CA LYS A 169 -0.58 -9.09 -7.19
C LYS A 169 -1.46 -7.94 -7.68
N GLU A 170 -2.42 -8.30 -8.52
CA GLU A 170 -3.33 -7.34 -9.15
C GLU A 170 -4.09 -6.50 -8.13
N PHE A 171 -4.60 -7.09 -7.03
CA PHE A 171 -5.35 -6.31 -6.04
C PHE A 171 -4.47 -5.30 -5.28
N LEU A 172 -3.24 -5.67 -4.90
CA LEU A 172 -2.29 -4.75 -4.26
C LEU A 172 -1.93 -3.61 -5.20
N ARG A 173 -1.70 -3.94 -6.48
CA ARG A 173 -1.42 -2.96 -7.52
C ARG A 173 -2.58 -2.01 -7.73
N LEU A 174 -3.81 -2.50 -7.84
CA LEU A 174 -4.99 -1.66 -8.06
C LEU A 174 -5.24 -0.72 -6.88
N ILE A 175 -5.01 -1.18 -5.65
CA ILE A 175 -5.31 -0.40 -4.45
C ILE A 175 -4.21 0.62 -4.17
N PHE A 176 -2.95 0.18 -4.11
CA PHE A 176 -1.85 0.99 -3.59
C PHE A 176 -0.86 1.48 -4.66
N SER A 177 -0.90 0.98 -5.91
CA SER A 177 0.05 1.43 -6.93
C SER A 177 -0.42 2.64 -7.72
N GLY A 178 0.46 3.65 -7.79
CA GLY A 178 0.42 4.72 -8.76
C GLY A 178 1.49 4.56 -9.83
N VAL A 179 1.43 5.40 -10.86
CA VAL A 179 2.43 5.48 -11.94
C VAL A 179 2.95 6.90 -12.05
N VAL A 180 4.26 7.04 -11.92
CA VAL A 180 4.99 8.30 -12.13
C VAL A 180 5.93 8.13 -13.33
N ILE A 181 6.02 9.16 -14.16
CA ILE A 181 7.06 9.26 -15.18
C ILE A 181 8.04 10.36 -14.77
N GLN A 182 9.28 9.97 -14.50
CA GLN A 182 10.37 10.91 -14.35
C GLN A 182 10.92 11.27 -15.73
N LYS A 183 11.06 12.57 -16.00
CA LYS A 183 11.62 13.09 -17.24
C LYS A 183 12.89 13.85 -16.97
N VAL A 184 13.88 13.67 -17.85
CA VAL A 184 15.14 14.41 -17.83
C VAL A 184 15.43 14.94 -19.23
N GLN A 185 15.42 16.25 -19.39
CA GLN A 185 15.69 16.96 -20.64
C GLN A 185 17.09 17.53 -20.66
N CYS A 186 17.93 17.10 -21.60
CA CYS A 186 19.24 17.69 -21.82
C CYS A 186 19.10 19.14 -22.31
N GLN A 187 19.80 20.10 -21.68
CA GLN A 187 19.72 21.50 -22.08
C GLN A 187 20.53 21.84 -23.36
N LYS A 188 21.37 20.92 -23.86
CA LYS A 188 22.15 21.16 -25.09
C LYS A 188 21.49 20.61 -26.35
N CYS A 189 21.01 19.36 -26.32
CA CYS A 189 20.41 18.70 -27.48
C CYS A 189 18.89 18.52 -27.37
N LEU A 190 18.28 19.00 -26.28
CA LEU A 190 16.85 18.95 -25.99
C LEU A 190 16.23 17.53 -25.93
N PHE A 191 17.05 16.49 -25.99
CA PHE A 191 16.59 15.11 -25.81
C PHE A 191 15.97 14.90 -24.42
N ILE A 192 14.79 14.28 -24.40
CA ILE A 192 14.05 13.95 -23.18
C ILE A 192 14.15 12.44 -22.94
N SER A 193 14.82 12.04 -21.87
CA SER A 193 14.76 10.69 -21.32
C SER A 193 13.52 10.57 -20.43
N LYS A 194 12.81 9.45 -20.51
CA LYS A 194 11.64 9.14 -19.68
C LYS A 194 11.90 7.84 -18.94
N LYS A 195 11.62 7.80 -17.63
CA LYS A 195 11.65 6.59 -16.81
C LYS A 195 10.28 6.44 -16.15
N LYS A 196 9.59 5.33 -16.43
CA LYS A 196 8.32 4.99 -15.79
C LYS A 196 8.62 4.24 -14.49
N GLU A 197 7.99 4.66 -13.41
CA GLU A 197 8.13 4.09 -12.08
C GLU A 197 6.74 3.78 -11.52
N ILE A 198 6.60 2.57 -10.95
CA ILE A 198 5.42 2.20 -10.16
C ILE A 198 5.74 2.60 -8.73
N ILE A 199 4.84 3.35 -8.11
CA ILE A 199 4.99 3.87 -6.75
C ILE A 199 3.91 3.28 -5.85
N HIS A 200 4.23 3.06 -4.57
CA HIS A 200 3.28 2.61 -3.55
C HIS A 200 3.03 3.67 -2.48
N ASP A 201 3.97 4.58 -2.36
CA ASP A 201 3.96 5.71 -1.46
C ASP A 201 4.56 6.92 -2.17
N LEU A 202 4.26 8.11 -1.65
CA LEU A 202 4.98 9.33 -1.97
C LEU A 202 5.55 9.90 -0.69
N SER A 203 6.87 10.06 -0.66
CA SER A 203 7.61 10.58 0.47
C SER A 203 8.03 12.03 0.21
N PHE A 204 7.69 12.91 1.15
CA PHE A 204 8.00 14.33 1.09
C PHE A 204 8.82 14.76 2.30
N PRO A 205 9.96 15.44 2.10
CA PRO A 205 10.70 16.05 3.20
C PRO A 205 9.91 17.23 3.77
N VAL A 206 9.79 17.27 5.10
CA VAL A 206 9.18 18.38 5.83
C VAL A 206 10.30 19.30 6.32
N PRO A 207 10.34 20.57 5.90
CA PRO A 207 11.32 21.52 6.40
C PRO A 207 11.20 21.70 7.93
N ILE A 208 12.32 21.62 8.65
CA ILE A 208 12.40 21.76 10.12
C ILE A 208 12.04 23.20 10.54
N SER A 209 12.43 24.19 9.75
CA SER A 209 12.09 25.59 9.95
C SER A 209 11.67 26.23 8.63
N THR A 210 10.48 26.80 8.61
CA THR A 210 10.00 27.61 7.50
C THR A 210 9.02 28.65 8.00
N ASN A 211 9.11 29.86 7.47
CA ASN A 211 8.15 30.93 7.73
C ASN A 211 6.92 30.82 6.81
N GLU A 212 6.94 29.91 5.84
CA GLU A 212 5.83 29.67 4.92
C GLU A 212 4.86 28.61 5.45
N LYS A 213 3.57 28.78 5.16
CA LYS A 213 2.56 27.77 5.46
C LYS A 213 2.79 26.52 4.61
N LEU A 214 3.07 25.38 5.24
CA LEU A 214 3.17 24.10 4.58
C LEU A 214 1.78 23.53 4.25
N SER A 215 1.65 22.92 3.08
CA SER A 215 0.44 22.20 2.67
C SER A 215 0.80 20.96 1.86
N ILE A 216 -0.07 19.96 1.85
CA ILE A 216 0.10 18.77 1.00
C ILE A 216 0.19 19.17 -0.47
N GLN A 217 -0.64 20.11 -0.91
CA GLN A 217 -0.60 20.62 -2.28
C GLN A 217 0.79 21.18 -2.62
N ARG A 218 1.42 21.93 -1.70
CA ARG A 218 2.76 22.48 -1.93
C ARG A 218 3.83 21.41 -2.12
N PHE A 219 3.73 20.28 -1.41
CA PHE A 219 4.64 19.15 -1.62
C PHE A 219 4.47 18.55 -3.02
N PHE A 220 3.23 18.40 -3.49
CA PHE A 220 2.96 17.94 -4.86
C PHE A 220 3.43 18.93 -5.92
N ASP A 221 3.18 20.23 -5.72
CA ASP A 221 3.63 21.28 -6.64
C ASP A 221 5.16 21.25 -6.79
N THR A 222 5.87 21.07 -5.67
CA THR A 222 7.33 20.94 -5.64
C THR A 222 7.78 19.65 -6.32
N PHE A 223 7.07 18.54 -6.11
CA PHE A 223 7.39 17.23 -6.68
C PHE A 223 7.32 17.20 -8.21
N ILE A 224 6.37 17.94 -8.81
CA ILE A 224 6.21 18.04 -10.27
C ILE A 224 7.03 19.20 -10.87
N GLN A 225 7.62 20.06 -10.04
CA GLN A 225 8.39 21.22 -10.49
C GLN A 225 9.65 20.77 -11.25
N LYS A 226 10.00 21.54 -12.29
CA LYS A 226 11.26 21.34 -13.01
C LYS A 226 12.44 21.82 -12.19
N GLU A 227 13.29 20.89 -11.78
CA GLU A 227 14.57 21.16 -11.15
C GLU A 227 15.70 21.21 -12.19
N LYS A 228 16.70 22.08 -11.96
CA LYS A 228 17.92 22.14 -12.79
C LYS A 228 18.94 21.16 -12.22
N ILE A 229 19.44 20.28 -13.07
CA ILE A 229 20.58 19.41 -12.78
C ILE A 229 21.84 20.03 -13.39
N TYR A 230 22.79 20.43 -12.54
CA TYR A 230 24.05 21.09 -12.95
C TYR A 230 25.20 20.76 -11.97
N GLY A 231 26.38 21.33 -12.22
CA GLY A 231 27.56 21.14 -11.35
C GLY A 231 28.06 19.69 -11.33
N ASN A 232 28.23 19.14 -10.13
CA ASN A 232 28.69 17.76 -9.91
C ASN A 232 27.61 16.71 -10.25
N ASN A 233 26.34 17.10 -10.24
CA ASN A 233 25.19 16.21 -10.47
C ASN A 233 24.79 16.09 -11.95
N LYS A 234 25.60 16.61 -12.89
CA LYS A 234 25.28 16.64 -14.34
C LYS A 234 24.80 15.28 -14.87
N TYR A 235 23.71 15.31 -15.63
CA TYR A 235 23.12 14.17 -16.31
C TYR A 235 24.00 13.68 -17.48
N LYS A 236 24.27 12.37 -17.57
CA LYS A 236 24.93 11.77 -18.74
C LYS A 236 23.91 11.57 -19.85
N CYS A 237 23.91 12.47 -20.83
CA CYS A 237 22.98 12.41 -21.95
C CYS A 237 23.40 11.32 -22.95
N SER A 238 22.49 10.40 -23.26
CA SER A 238 22.70 9.32 -24.23
C SER A 238 22.96 9.84 -25.66
N ARG A 239 22.24 10.88 -26.11
CA ARG A 239 22.46 11.48 -27.44
C ARG A 239 23.76 12.28 -27.55
N CYS A 240 24.16 13.01 -26.51
CA CYS A 240 25.43 13.77 -26.54
C CYS A 240 26.65 12.91 -26.16
N ASN A 241 26.41 11.72 -25.62
CA ASN A 241 27.39 10.83 -25.00
C ASN A 241 28.35 11.53 -23.99
N LYS A 242 27.84 12.50 -23.21
CA LYS A 242 28.62 13.22 -22.18
C LYS A 242 27.75 13.84 -21.09
N LYS A 243 28.38 14.24 -19.98
CA LYS A 243 27.72 14.96 -18.87
C LYS A 243 27.25 16.35 -19.32
N ARG A 244 25.96 16.65 -19.13
CA ARG A 244 25.30 17.90 -19.53
C ARG A 244 24.41 18.42 -18.41
N ASN A 245 24.18 19.73 -18.42
CA ASN A 245 23.10 20.30 -17.63
C ASN A 245 21.76 19.82 -18.20
N ALA A 246 20.80 19.60 -17.31
CA ALA A 246 19.49 19.08 -17.67
C ALA A 246 18.39 19.71 -16.81
N LEU A 247 17.14 19.60 -17.28
CA LEU A 247 15.95 19.82 -16.46
C LEU A 247 15.36 18.46 -16.09
N LYS A 248 15.04 18.24 -14.83
CA LYS A 248 14.38 17.03 -14.34
C LYS A 248 13.06 17.38 -13.68
N TRP A 249 12.04 16.54 -13.88
CA TRP A 249 10.73 16.68 -13.24
C TRP A 249 10.00 15.34 -13.23
N ASN A 250 8.94 15.27 -12.44
CA ASN A 250 8.06 14.11 -12.38
C ASN A 250 6.68 14.47 -12.93
N GLU A 251 6.01 13.47 -13.51
CA GLU A 251 4.61 13.55 -13.92
C GLU A 251 3.86 12.37 -13.30
N ILE A 252 2.80 12.65 -12.55
CA ILE A 252 1.91 11.62 -11.99
C ILE A 252 0.92 11.27 -13.10
N ILE A 253 1.05 10.06 -13.66
CA ILE A 253 0.21 9.59 -14.77
C ILE A 253 -1.07 8.96 -14.27
N SER A 254 -0.96 8.20 -13.17
CA SER A 254 -2.10 7.57 -12.52
C SER A 254 -1.86 7.57 -11.01
N PRO A 255 -2.75 8.13 -10.20
CA PRO A 255 -2.68 7.95 -8.75
C PRO A 255 -3.11 6.53 -8.36
N PRO A 256 -2.69 6.03 -7.17
CA PRO A 256 -3.30 4.84 -6.58
C PRO A 256 -4.72 5.12 -6.12
N CYS A 257 -5.52 4.07 -5.93
CA CYS A 257 -6.85 4.20 -5.35
C CYS A 257 -6.80 4.60 -3.86
N HIS A 258 -5.78 4.12 -3.16
CA HIS A 258 -5.46 4.48 -1.78
C HIS A 258 -4.04 5.02 -1.74
N LEU A 259 -3.92 6.34 -1.57
CA LEU A 259 -2.65 7.05 -1.57
C LEU A 259 -2.03 7.05 -0.18
N ILE A 260 -0.81 6.53 -0.07
CA ILE A 260 0.01 6.60 1.14
C ILE A 260 0.99 7.76 0.97
N LEU A 261 0.93 8.72 1.89
CA LEU A 261 1.85 9.85 1.96
C LEU A 261 2.73 9.71 3.19
N ILE A 262 4.05 9.77 2.97
CA ILE A 262 5.04 9.75 4.03
C ILE A 262 5.60 11.16 4.16
N LEU A 263 5.47 11.73 5.35
CA LEU A 263 5.99 13.05 5.66
C LEU A 263 7.25 12.87 6.52
N ASN A 264 8.42 13.02 5.91
CA ASN A 264 9.71 12.84 6.60
C ASN A 264 9.97 14.10 7.43
N ARG A 265 9.74 14.03 8.74
CA ARG A 265 9.94 15.12 9.70
C ARG A 265 11.31 15.03 10.37
#